data_AF-A0AAU8LZ38-F1
#
_entry.id   AF-A0AAU8LZ38-F1
#
_cell.length_a   1.000
_cell.length_b   1.000
_cell.length_c   1.000
_cell.angle_alpha   90.00
_cell.angle_beta   90.00
_cell.angle_gamma   90.00
#
_symmetry.space_group_name_H-M   'P 1'
#
loop_
_entity.id
_entity.type
_entity.pdbx_description
1 polymer ?
#
loop_
_entity_poly.entity_id
_entity_poly.type
_entity_poly.pdbx_seq_one_letter_code
_entity_poly.pdbx_strand_id
1 'polypeptide(L)' 'MNDSICGTWEKFADAVFPGGSAALSAKGWQAIGAEKSRWAEKITPHMDVNNNSSPSFGYFRTKLMELIEIHPK' A
#
# COMPACT_ATOMS: atom_id res chain seq x y z
N MET A 1 14.28 -5.28 -2.78
CA MET A 1 13.46 -4.24 -3.45
C MET A 1 12.10 -4.85 -3.75
N ASN A 2 11.03 -4.41 -3.06
CA ASN A 2 9.68 -5.00 -3.17
C ASN A 2 8.76 -4.22 -4.15
N ASP A 3 9.19 -3.07 -4.65
CA ASP A 3 8.46 -2.30 -5.68
C ASP A 3 8.66 -2.85 -7.12
N SER A 4 9.34 -3.99 -7.28
CA SER A 4 9.69 -4.53 -8.61
C SER A 4 8.49 -5.09 -9.38
N ILE A 5 7.27 -5.09 -8.82
CA ILE A 5 6.05 -5.32 -9.59
C ILE A 5 5.71 -4.01 -10.30
N CYS A 6 6.41 -3.83 -11.43
CA CYS A 6 6.49 -2.66 -12.30
C CYS A 6 5.15 -1.92 -12.45
N GLY A 7 5.09 -0.66 -12.01
CA GLY A 7 4.01 0.27 -12.36
C GLY A 7 2.91 0.49 -11.31
N THR A 8 2.96 -0.17 -10.14
CA THR A 8 1.85 -0.06 -9.17
C THR A 8 1.77 1.32 -8.52
N TRP A 9 2.90 1.84 -8.05
CA TRP A 9 2.91 3.17 -7.42
C TRP A 9 2.83 4.29 -8.44
N GLU A 10 3.33 4.05 -9.67
CA GLU A 10 3.25 4.98 -10.78
C GLU A 10 1.79 5.20 -11.20
N LYS A 11 1.03 4.12 -11.41
CA LYS A 11 -0.41 4.21 -11.69
C LYS A 11 -1.17 4.90 -10.57
N PHE A 12 -0.78 4.63 -9.32
CA PHE A 12 -1.40 5.29 -8.18
C PHE A 12 -1.07 6.79 -8.17
N ALA A 13 0.18 7.16 -8.41
CA ALA A 13 0.60 8.55 -8.52
C ALA A 13 -0.13 9.28 -9.65
N ASP A 14 -0.30 8.65 -10.82
CA ASP A 14 -1.05 9.22 -11.94
C ASP A 14 -2.52 9.53 -11.59
N ALA A 15 -3.11 8.77 -10.67
CA ALA A 15 -4.48 8.97 -10.22
C ALA A 15 -4.62 10.07 -9.15
N VAL A 16 -3.64 10.22 -8.23
CA VAL A 16 -3.81 11.03 -7.01
C VAL A 16 -2.83 12.19 -6.86
N PHE A 17 -1.71 12.17 -7.57
CA PHE A 17 -0.66 13.19 -7.45
C PHE A 17 -0.72 14.18 -8.62
N PRO A 18 -0.73 15.50 -8.36
CA PRO A 18 -0.71 16.50 -9.42
C PRO A 18 0.52 16.34 -10.33
N GLY A 19 0.28 16.14 -11.64
CA GLY A 19 1.34 15.85 -12.62
C GLY A 19 1.83 14.40 -12.65
N GLY A 20 1.19 13.52 -11.87
CA GLY A 20 1.36 12.08 -11.90
C GLY A 20 2.74 11.58 -11.46
N SER A 21 2.99 10.32 -11.83
CA SER A 21 4.25 9.61 -11.59
C SER A 21 5.46 10.35 -12.16
N ALA A 22 5.33 11.01 -13.32
CA ALA A 22 6.39 11.78 -13.94
C ALA A 22 6.81 12.98 -13.07
N ALA A 23 5.85 13.78 -12.60
CA ALA A 23 6.12 14.92 -11.72
C ALA A 23 6.65 14.49 -10.36
N LEU A 24 6.17 13.37 -9.82
CA LEU A 24 6.66 12.83 -8.56
C LEU A 24 8.08 12.26 -8.69
N SER A 25 8.37 11.56 -9.81
CA SER A 25 9.72 11.03 -10.10
C SER A 25 10.75 12.13 -10.25
N ALA A 26 10.39 13.25 -10.87
CA ALA A 26 11.26 14.42 -11.01
C ALA A 26 11.68 15.03 -9.65
N LYS A 27 10.93 14.77 -8.57
CA LYS A 27 11.25 15.21 -7.20
C LYS A 27 12.19 14.25 -6.46
N GLY A 28 12.54 13.12 -7.05
CA GLY A 28 13.49 12.15 -6.48
C GLY A 28 12.86 11.12 -5.55
N TRP A 29 13.67 10.11 -5.19
CA TRP A 29 13.19 8.92 -4.48
C TRP A 29 12.67 9.20 -3.06
N GLN A 30 13.23 10.20 -2.36
CA GLN A 30 12.74 10.58 -1.04
C GLN A 30 11.29 11.12 -1.11
N ALA A 31 10.97 11.89 -2.14
CA ALA A 31 9.63 12.42 -2.34
C ALA A 31 8.63 11.31 -2.67
N ILE A 32 9.03 10.33 -3.50
CA ILE A 32 8.22 9.13 -3.77
C ILE A 32 7.93 8.38 -2.46
N GLY A 33 8.95 8.17 -1.63
CA GLY A 33 8.81 7.50 -0.33
C GLY A 33 7.86 8.24 0.62
N ALA A 34 8.03 9.55 0.76
CA ALA A 34 7.17 10.38 1.61
C ALA A 34 5.71 10.34 1.17
N GLU A 35 5.46 10.39 -0.14
CA GLU A 35 4.12 10.37 -0.68
C GLU A 35 3.48 8.98 -0.52
N LYS A 36 4.24 7.89 -0.70
CA LYS A 36 3.80 6.52 -0.38
C LYS A 36 3.39 6.36 1.09
N SER A 37 4.19 6.88 2.02
CA SER A 37 3.86 6.87 3.45
C SER A 37 2.57 7.64 3.72
N ARG A 38 2.42 8.84 3.15
CA ARG A 38 1.20 9.64 3.27
C ARG A 38 -0.03 8.93 2.73
N TRP A 39 0.09 8.23 1.61
CA TRP A 39 -1.00 7.45 1.04
C TRP A 39 -1.41 6.31 1.97
N ALA A 40 -0.44 5.55 2.49
CA ALA A 40 -0.72 4.48 3.44
C ALA A 40 -1.45 4.99 4.69
N GLU A 41 -1.03 6.13 5.24
CA GLU A 41 -1.68 6.74 6.41
C GLU A 41 -3.12 7.20 6.13
N LYS A 42 -3.37 7.76 4.94
CA LYS A 42 -4.66 8.36 4.61
C LYS A 42 -5.68 7.37 4.06
N ILE A 43 -5.24 6.35 3.33
CA ILE A 43 -6.14 5.40 2.65
C ILE A 43 -6.53 4.27 3.59
N THR A 44 -5.59 3.74 4.37
CA THR A 44 -5.82 2.57 5.24
C THR A 44 -7.01 2.73 6.19
N PRO A 45 -7.28 3.90 6.81
CA PRO A 45 -8.44 4.08 7.68
C PRO A 45 -9.81 3.91 7.00
N HIS A 46 -9.86 4.04 5.67
CA HIS A 46 -11.08 3.87 4.89
C HIS A 46 -11.26 2.43 4.35
N MET A 47 -10.29 1.55 4.58
CA MET A 47 -10.36 0.14 4.17
C MET A 47 -11.09 -0.69 5.23
N ASP A 48 -12.13 -1.42 4.81
CA ASP A 48 -12.69 -2.48 5.63
C ASP A 48 -11.76 -3.71 5.59
N VAL A 49 -10.99 -3.89 6.67
CA VAL A 49 -10.03 -4.99 6.81
C VAL A 49 -10.71 -6.36 6.74
N ASN A 50 -11.98 -6.47 7.14
CA ASN A 50 -12.70 -7.74 7.16
C ASN A 50 -13.37 -8.06 5.82
N ASN A 51 -13.55 -7.06 4.95
CA ASN A 51 -14.24 -7.18 3.67
C ASN A 51 -13.40 -6.68 2.49
N ASN A 52 -12.09 -6.91 2.53
CA ASN A 52 -11.21 -6.60 1.42
C ASN A 52 -11.34 -7.65 0.31
N SER A 53 -11.63 -7.23 -0.93
CA SER A 53 -11.86 -8.13 -2.06
C SER A 53 -10.59 -8.79 -2.64
N SER A 54 -9.39 -8.40 -2.17
CA SER A 54 -8.13 -8.98 -2.63
C SER A 54 -7.91 -10.37 -2.03
N PRO A 55 -7.80 -11.44 -2.83
CA PRO A 55 -7.58 -12.80 -2.33
C PRO A 55 -6.26 -12.94 -1.55
N SER A 56 -5.20 -12.26 -1.99
CA SER A 56 -3.88 -12.31 -1.32
C SER A 56 -3.91 -11.60 0.03
N PHE A 57 -4.63 -10.48 0.14
CA PHE A 57 -4.82 -9.79 1.41
C PHE A 57 -5.63 -10.66 2.38
N GLY A 58 -6.71 -11.27 1.90
CA GLY A 58 -7.53 -12.20 2.69
C GLY A 58 -6.69 -13.36 3.25
N TYR A 59 -5.88 -14.00 2.42
CA TYR A 59 -4.96 -15.06 2.87
C TYR A 59 -3.98 -14.57 3.94
N PHE A 60 -3.35 -13.41 3.72
CA PHE A 60 -2.41 -12.82 4.68
C PHE A 60 -3.07 -12.52 6.03
N ARG A 61 -4.25 -11.86 6.03
CA ARG A 61 -5.04 -11.59 7.24
C ARG A 61 -5.35 -12.88 8.00
N THR A 62 -5.82 -13.91 7.30
CA THR A 62 -6.14 -15.20 7.93
C THR A 62 -4.92 -15.81 8.61
N LYS A 63 -3.76 -15.87 7.93
CA LYS A 63 -2.53 -16.39 8.53
C LYS A 63 -2.03 -15.58 9.71
N LEU A 64 -2.18 -14.27 9.68
CA LEU A 64 -1.84 -13.41 10.81
C LEU A 64 -2.74 -13.68 12.02
N MET A 65 -4.04 -13.87 11.81
CA MET A 65 -4.99 -14.19 12.89
C MET A 65 -4.72 -15.58 13.50
N GLU A 66 -4.50 -16.60 12.65
CA GLU A 66 -4.11 -17.94 13.10
C GLU A 66 -2.86 -17.88 14.01
N LEU A 67 -1.85 -17.08 13.65
CA LEU A 67 -0.62 -16.94 14.43
C LEU A 67 -0.87 -16.36 15.84
N ILE A 68 -1.76 -15.36 15.93
CA ILE A 68 -2.14 -14.72 17.20
C ILE A 68 -2.93 -15.70 18.08
N GLU A 69 -3.83 -16.49 17.49
CA GLU A 69 -4.63 -17.48 18.21
C GLU A 69 -3.79 -18.65 18.74
N ILE A 70 -2.73 -19.04 18.03
CA ILE A 70 -1.79 -20.09 18.48
C ILE A 70 -0.91 -19.60 19.65
N HIS A 71 -0.69 -18.30 19.77
CA HIS A 71 0.14 -17.69 20.82
C HIS A 71 -0.65 -16.64 21.62
N PRO A 72 -1.67 -17.06 22.39
CA PRO A 72 -2.35 -16.15 23.30
C PRO A 72 -1.34 -15.64 24.36
N LYS A 73 -1.37 -14.33 24.62
CA LYS A 73 -0.55 -13.69 25.66
C LYS A 73 -1.00 -14.10 27.05
#